data_AF-A0AAW2ZU91-F1
#
_entry.id   AF-A0AAW2ZU91-F1
#
_cell.length_a   1.000
_cell.length_b   1.000
_cell.length_c   1.000
_cell.angle_alpha   90.00
_cell.angle_beta   90.00
_cell.angle_gamma   90.00
#
_symmetry.space_group_name_H-M   'P 1'
#
loop_
_entity.id
_entity.type
_entity.pdbx_description
1 polymer ?
#
loop_
_entity_poly.entity_id
_entity_poly.type
_entity_poly.pdbx_seq_one_letter_code
_entity_poly.pdbx_strand_id
1 'polypeptide(L)'
;MCERIDSSHRERQPHPFHQLKCSRSIRNRAAVVYHLTCATLHIEVPQDVLFSASLSYALHISRMSAKCPTLGQLRSVSNETDIVAVEMLILEFVRPHVVLIEGCLRLELKRLVVHRPLPLKIRECVGRVAIALADTLYAYHYCLFPEAAARACLLNACERLGIDVDSATLPDEFRTPQVAEIRAFFVTLETEKT
;
A
#
# COMPACT_ATOMS: atom_id res chain seq x y z
N MET A 1 4.45 -4.20 41.62
CA MET A 1 5.66 -4.15 40.77
C MET A 1 5.17 -4.19 39.33
N CYS A 2 5.14 -3.03 38.67
CA CYS A 2 4.79 -2.92 37.25
C CYS A 2 6.10 -2.93 36.46
N GLU A 3 6.30 -3.98 35.67
CA GLU A 3 7.42 -4.05 34.72
C GLU A 3 7.19 -3.04 33.60
N ARG A 4 8.19 -2.18 33.42
CA ARG A 4 8.30 -1.28 32.27
C ARG A 4 8.53 -2.14 31.04
N ILE A 5 7.61 -2.08 30.08
CA ILE A 5 7.87 -2.56 28.73
C ILE A 5 8.79 -1.52 28.09
N ASP A 6 10.06 -1.87 27.97
CA ASP A 6 11.03 -1.14 27.17
C ASP A 6 10.50 -1.06 25.73
N SER A 7 10.05 0.13 25.35
CA SER A 7 9.80 0.50 23.97
C SER A 7 11.13 0.63 23.25
N SER A 8 11.72 -0.51 22.89
CA SER A 8 12.92 -0.56 22.07
C SER A 8 12.67 0.21 20.78
N HIS A 9 13.49 1.24 20.56
CA HIS A 9 13.69 1.92 19.30
C HIS A 9 13.89 0.89 18.18
N ARG A 10 12.81 0.52 17.48
CA ARG A 10 12.94 -0.03 16.13
C ARG A 10 13.22 1.16 15.23
N GLU A 11 14.50 1.38 14.90
CA GLU A 11 14.86 2.10 13.69
C GLU A 11 13.95 1.61 12.57
N ARG A 12 13.17 2.53 11.98
CA ARG A 12 12.19 2.20 10.94
C ARG A 12 12.96 1.72 9.72
N GLN A 13 13.21 0.42 9.64
CA GLN A 13 13.74 -0.17 8.43
C GLN A 13 12.70 0.04 7.32
N PRO A 14 13.09 0.61 6.17
CA PRO A 14 12.17 0.75 5.06
C PRO A 14 11.63 -0.62 4.70
N HIS A 15 10.31 -0.73 4.50
CA HIS A 15 9.66 -1.98 4.13
C HIS A 15 10.47 -2.65 3.00
N PRO A 16 10.79 -3.95 3.07
CA PRO A 16 11.76 -4.58 2.17
C PRO A 16 11.39 -4.41 0.67
N PHE A 17 10.11 -4.21 0.37
CA PHE A 17 9.64 -3.88 -0.99
C PHE A 17 10.20 -2.56 -1.53
N HIS A 18 10.48 -1.53 -0.72
CA HIS A 18 11.01 -0.24 -1.19
C HIS A 18 12.43 -0.33 -1.75
N GLN A 19 13.21 -1.32 -1.31
CA GLN A 19 14.60 -1.52 -1.73
C GLN A 19 14.71 -2.34 -3.04
N LEU A 20 13.59 -2.86 -3.55
CA LEU A 20 13.57 -3.64 -4.77
C LEU A 20 13.89 -2.79 -5.99
N LYS A 21 14.84 -3.26 -6.81
CA LYS A 21 15.17 -2.68 -8.11
C LYS A 21 14.17 -3.13 -9.19
N CYS A 22 12.90 -2.71 -9.06
CA CYS A 22 11.84 -2.96 -10.04
C CYS A 22 10.87 -1.77 -10.15
N SER A 23 9.90 -1.84 -11.07
CA SER A 23 8.93 -0.76 -11.25
C SER A 23 8.05 -0.60 -10.00
N ARG A 24 7.62 0.64 -9.72
CA ARG A 24 6.74 0.96 -8.59
C ARG A 24 5.46 0.11 -8.59
N SER A 25 4.86 -0.11 -9.75
CA SER A 25 3.67 -0.96 -9.90
C SER A 25 3.91 -2.39 -9.42
N ILE A 26 5.07 -2.97 -9.74
CA ILE A 26 5.43 -4.31 -9.26
C ILE A 26 5.63 -4.31 -7.74
N ARG A 27 6.35 -3.34 -7.18
CA ARG A 27 6.58 -3.22 -5.73
C ARG A 27 5.28 -3.15 -4.95
N ASN A 28 4.37 -2.28 -5.39
CA ASN A 28 3.10 -2.03 -4.72
C ASN A 28 2.20 -3.27 -4.79
N ARG A 29 2.20 -3.96 -5.94
CA ARG A 29 1.50 -5.24 -6.09
C ARG A 29 2.07 -6.33 -5.19
N ALA A 30 3.39 -6.45 -5.11
CA ALA A 30 4.05 -7.42 -4.24
C ALA A 30 3.74 -7.14 -2.76
N ALA A 31 3.69 -5.87 -2.34
CA ALA A 31 3.30 -5.48 -0.99
C ALA A 31 1.85 -5.86 -0.64
N VAL A 32 0.89 -5.59 -1.54
CA VAL A 32 -0.52 -6.00 -1.35
C VAL A 32 -0.64 -7.51 -1.25
N VAL A 33 0.01 -8.25 -2.15
CA VAL A 33 0.02 -9.71 -2.12
C VAL A 33 0.58 -10.22 -0.80
N TYR A 34 1.72 -9.70 -0.36
CA TYR A 34 2.34 -10.08 0.90
C TYR A 34 1.40 -9.87 2.10
N HIS A 35 0.85 -8.66 2.25
CA HIS A 35 -0.03 -8.36 3.38
C HIS A 35 -1.35 -9.14 3.33
N LEU A 36 -1.94 -9.32 2.14
CA LEU A 36 -3.14 -10.14 1.99
C LEU A 36 -2.85 -11.59 2.37
N THR A 37 -1.72 -12.13 1.91
CA THR A 37 -1.32 -13.50 2.23
C THR A 37 -1.16 -13.67 3.74
N CYS A 38 -0.51 -12.74 4.44
CA CYS A 38 -0.41 -12.76 5.90
C CYS A 38 -1.78 -12.69 6.60
N ALA A 39 -2.74 -11.96 6.02
CA ALA A 39 -4.06 -11.78 6.62
C ALA A 39 -5.01 -12.95 6.35
N THR A 40 -4.87 -13.64 5.22
CA THR A 40 -5.80 -14.70 4.77
C THR A 40 -5.25 -16.10 4.96
N LEU A 41 -3.95 -16.31 4.81
CA LEU A 41 -3.34 -17.62 5.01
C LEU A 41 -2.95 -17.82 6.46
N HIS A 42 -3.64 -18.73 7.13
CA HIS A 42 -3.33 -19.15 8.51
C HIS A 42 -2.27 -20.26 8.54
N ILE A 43 -1.23 -20.14 7.70
CA ILE A 43 -0.09 -21.06 7.68
C ILE A 43 1.18 -20.29 7.99
N GLU A 44 2.06 -20.89 8.78
CA GLU A 44 3.37 -20.30 9.07
C GLU A 44 4.28 -20.48 7.86
N VAL A 45 4.63 -19.36 7.22
CA VAL A 45 5.56 -19.32 6.10
C VAL A 45 6.76 -18.44 6.50
N PRO A 46 8.00 -18.88 6.27
CA PRO A 46 9.17 -18.03 6.47
C PRO A 46 9.04 -16.70 5.72
N GLN A 47 9.38 -15.59 6.36
CA GLN A 47 9.15 -14.25 5.79
C GLN A 47 9.89 -14.01 4.48
N ASP A 48 11.09 -14.56 4.34
CA ASP A 48 11.92 -14.53 3.14
C ASP A 48 11.28 -15.32 1.97
N VAL A 49 10.72 -16.49 2.26
CA VAL A 49 9.95 -17.30 1.30
C VAL A 49 8.71 -16.55 0.84
N LEU A 50 7.92 -16.01 1.78
CA LEU A 50 6.70 -15.26 1.48
C LEU A 50 6.99 -13.97 0.69
N PHE A 51 8.03 -13.25 1.06
CA PHE A 51 8.48 -12.05 0.35
C PHE A 51 8.89 -12.39 -1.09
N SER A 52 9.68 -13.45 -1.27
CA SER A 52 10.13 -13.94 -2.57
C SER A 52 8.97 -14.40 -3.45
N ALA A 53 8.02 -15.15 -2.88
CA ALA A 53 6.82 -15.62 -3.57
C ALA A 53 5.92 -14.44 -4.00
N SER A 54 5.71 -13.46 -3.10
CA SER A 54 4.91 -12.26 -3.40
C SER A 54 5.51 -11.44 -4.54
N LEU A 55 6.84 -11.29 -4.56
CA LEU A 55 7.55 -10.60 -5.64
C LEU A 55 7.55 -11.40 -6.95
N SER A 56 7.83 -12.71 -6.87
CA SER A 56 7.78 -13.64 -8.01
C SER A 56 6.43 -13.56 -8.70
N TYR A 57 5.36 -13.70 -7.91
CA TYR A 57 3.98 -13.60 -8.35
C TYR A 57 3.68 -12.25 -9.04
N ALA A 58 4.07 -11.13 -8.41
CA ALA A 58 3.84 -9.81 -8.96
C ALA A 58 4.54 -9.59 -10.31
N LEU A 59 5.75 -10.14 -10.49
CA LEU A 59 6.49 -10.11 -11.75
C LEU A 59 5.81 -10.98 -12.82
N HIS A 60 5.41 -12.20 -12.46
CA HIS A 60 4.75 -13.14 -13.36
C HIS A 60 3.43 -12.59 -13.93
N ILE A 61 2.56 -12.06 -13.07
CA ILE A 61 1.26 -11.53 -13.53
C ILE A 61 1.42 -10.26 -14.38
N SER A 62 2.49 -9.49 -14.16
CA SER A 62 2.84 -8.33 -14.99
C SER A 62 3.51 -8.72 -16.32
N ARG A 63 3.65 -10.02 -16.63
CA ARG A 63 4.36 -10.54 -17.81
C ARG A 63 5.79 -10.00 -17.94
N MET A 64 6.38 -9.59 -16.81
CA MET A 64 7.77 -9.14 -16.74
C MET A 64 8.61 -10.33 -16.29
N SER A 65 8.81 -11.30 -17.19
CA SER A 65 9.49 -12.56 -16.85
C SER A 65 11.02 -12.48 -16.83
N ALA A 66 11.63 -11.36 -17.23
CA ALA A 66 13.07 -11.31 -17.43
C ALA A 66 13.78 -10.36 -16.45
N LYS A 67 14.38 -10.98 -15.42
CA LYS A 67 15.50 -10.47 -14.62
C LYS A 67 15.18 -9.26 -13.71
N CYS A 68 14.45 -9.49 -12.63
CA CYS A 68 14.64 -8.69 -11.41
C CYS A 68 15.89 -9.23 -10.69
N PRO A 69 17.02 -8.50 -10.64
CA PRO A 69 18.25 -8.98 -9.98
C PRO A 69 18.02 -9.36 -8.52
N THR A 70 17.07 -8.67 -7.88
CA THR A 70 16.65 -8.91 -6.50
C THR A 70 16.01 -10.28 -6.31
N LEU A 71 15.28 -10.80 -7.30
CA LEU A 71 14.69 -12.15 -7.21
C LEU A 71 15.78 -13.23 -7.26
N GLY A 72 16.83 -13.02 -8.07
CA GLY A 72 17.97 -13.94 -8.12
C GLY A 72 18.77 -13.97 -6.80
N GLN A 73 18.90 -12.82 -6.13
CA GLN A 73 19.51 -12.75 -4.80
C GLN A 73 18.63 -13.43 -3.75
N LEU A 74 17.32 -13.18 -3.77
CA LEU A 74 16.38 -13.80 -2.81
C LEU A 74 16.29 -15.33 -2.98
N ARG A 75 16.29 -15.84 -4.22
CA ARG A 75 16.32 -17.29 -4.49
C ARG A 75 17.59 -17.99 -4.01
N SER A 76 18.67 -17.26 -3.75
CA SER A 76 19.89 -17.85 -3.16
C SER A 76 19.79 -18.08 -1.65
N VAL A 77 18.79 -17.50 -0.99
CA VAL A 77 18.62 -17.57 0.48
C VAL A 77 17.46 -18.49 0.88
N SER A 78 16.49 -18.71 -0.01
CA SER A 78 15.27 -19.45 0.25
C SER A 78 15.10 -20.63 -0.71
N ASN A 79 14.52 -21.74 -0.21
CA ASN A 79 14.25 -22.93 -1.02
C ASN A 79 13.25 -22.61 -2.14
N GLU A 80 13.65 -22.87 -3.39
CA GLU A 80 12.83 -22.59 -4.58
C GLU A 80 11.52 -23.39 -4.59
N THR A 81 11.51 -24.61 -4.05
CA THR A 81 10.29 -25.42 -3.94
C THR A 81 9.26 -24.77 -3.03
N ASP A 82 9.69 -24.20 -1.90
CA ASP A 82 8.81 -23.55 -0.93
C ASP A 82 8.26 -22.23 -1.50
N ILE A 83 9.09 -21.47 -2.23
CA ILE A 83 8.65 -20.27 -2.95
C ILE A 83 7.55 -20.60 -3.95
N VAL A 84 7.74 -21.65 -4.75
CA VAL A 84 6.75 -22.07 -5.75
C VAL A 84 5.45 -22.55 -5.08
N ALA A 85 5.54 -23.30 -3.99
CA ALA A 85 4.36 -23.75 -3.24
C ALA A 85 3.53 -22.57 -2.71
N VAL A 86 4.19 -21.56 -2.13
CA VAL A 86 3.52 -20.34 -1.65
C VAL A 86 2.96 -19.51 -2.80
N GLU A 87 3.66 -19.45 -3.94
CA GLU A 87 3.14 -18.78 -5.14
C GLU A 87 1.84 -19.41 -5.64
N MET A 88 1.72 -20.75 -5.58
CA MET A 88 0.48 -21.46 -5.91
C MET A 88 -0.65 -21.09 -4.94
N LEU A 89 -0.39 -21.01 -3.63
CA LEU A 89 -1.39 -20.57 -2.65
C LEU A 89 -1.84 -19.13 -2.89
N ILE A 90 -0.91 -18.22 -3.22
CA ILE A 90 -1.25 -16.85 -3.59
C ILE A 90 -2.17 -16.82 -4.82
N LEU A 91 -1.86 -17.63 -5.83
CA LEU A 91 -2.65 -17.71 -7.06
C LEU A 91 -4.09 -18.18 -6.77
N GLU A 92 -4.26 -19.14 -5.88
CA GLU A 92 -5.55 -19.73 -5.54
C GLU A 92 -6.38 -18.83 -4.62
N PHE A 93 -5.79 -18.28 -3.56
CA PHE A 93 -6.53 -17.65 -2.46
C PHE A 93 -6.44 -16.12 -2.42
N VAL A 94 -5.39 -15.52 -2.97
CA VAL A 94 -5.12 -14.08 -2.80
C VAL A 94 -5.38 -13.28 -4.07
N ARG A 95 -5.02 -13.84 -5.25
CA ARG A 95 -5.16 -13.19 -6.57
C ARG A 95 -6.48 -12.44 -6.78
N PRO A 96 -7.66 -13.01 -6.48
CA PRO A 96 -8.94 -12.36 -6.80
C PRO A 96 -9.15 -11.03 -6.08
N HIS A 97 -8.42 -10.78 -4.99
CA HIS A 97 -8.61 -9.65 -4.10
C HIS A 97 -7.53 -8.56 -4.25
N VAL A 98 -6.59 -8.73 -5.17
CA VAL A 98 -5.48 -7.77 -5.34
C VAL A 98 -5.97 -6.52 -6.08
N VAL A 99 -6.20 -5.45 -5.32
CA VAL A 99 -6.57 -4.12 -5.84
C VAL A 99 -5.54 -3.09 -5.37
N LEU A 100 -5.07 -2.23 -6.28
CA LEU A 100 -4.10 -1.18 -5.99
C LEU A 100 -4.79 0.14 -5.66
N ILE A 101 -4.24 0.88 -4.69
CA ILE A 101 -4.69 2.23 -4.30
C ILE A 101 -4.74 3.15 -5.54
N GLU A 102 -3.71 3.13 -6.39
CA GLU A 102 -3.65 3.96 -7.59
C GLU A 102 -4.79 3.66 -8.58
N GLY A 103 -5.25 2.41 -8.63
CA GLY A 103 -6.42 2.03 -9.42
C GLY A 103 -7.70 2.70 -8.90
N CYS A 104 -7.83 2.83 -7.59
CA CYS A 104 -8.97 3.47 -6.93
C CYS A 104 -8.92 5.01 -7.00
N LEU A 105 -7.73 5.61 -7.01
CA LEU A 105 -7.55 7.07 -6.97
C LEU A 105 -8.31 7.82 -8.06
N ARG A 106 -8.33 7.31 -9.29
CA ARG A 106 -9.04 7.98 -10.40
C ARG A 106 -10.55 8.03 -10.16
N LEU A 107 -11.13 6.93 -9.69
CA LEU A 107 -12.56 6.84 -9.42
C LEU A 107 -12.95 7.77 -8.26
N GLU A 108 -12.21 7.70 -7.17
CA GLU A 108 -12.49 8.49 -5.97
C GLU A 108 -12.22 9.98 -6.19
N LEU A 109 -11.22 10.35 -7.01
CA LEU A 109 -11.01 11.75 -7.40
C LEU A 109 -12.19 12.27 -8.22
N LYS A 110 -12.75 11.46 -9.13
CA LYS A 110 -13.96 11.85 -9.87
C LYS A 110 -15.12 12.09 -8.92
N ARG A 111 -15.32 11.22 -7.92
CA ARG A 111 -16.36 11.38 -6.91
C ARG A 111 -16.15 12.65 -6.09
N LEU A 112 -14.94 12.86 -5.56
CA LEU A 112 -14.59 14.08 -4.82
C LEU A 112 -14.92 15.35 -5.62
N VAL A 113 -14.53 15.38 -6.88
CA VAL A 113 -14.69 16.55 -7.77
C VAL A 113 -16.16 16.86 -8.10
N VAL A 114 -17.06 15.88 -8.04
CA VAL A 114 -18.51 16.11 -8.21
C VAL A 114 -19.05 16.96 -7.05
N HIS A 115 -18.60 16.69 -5.82
CA HIS A 115 -19.05 17.40 -4.62
C HIS A 115 -18.27 18.69 -4.38
N ARG A 116 -16.98 18.69 -4.73
CA ARG A 116 -16.11 19.87 -4.69
C ARG A 116 -15.54 20.12 -6.08
N PRO A 117 -16.20 20.92 -6.93
CA PRO A 117 -15.68 21.26 -8.25
C PRO A 117 -14.31 21.94 -8.15
N LEU A 118 -13.29 21.31 -8.72
CA LEU A 118 -11.94 21.86 -8.79
C LEU A 118 -11.59 22.25 -10.24
N PRO A 119 -10.78 23.29 -10.49
CA PRO A 119 -10.14 23.52 -11.78
C PRO A 119 -9.25 22.34 -12.20
N LEU A 120 -9.12 22.08 -13.51
CA LEU A 120 -8.36 20.93 -14.02
C LEU A 120 -6.92 20.88 -13.48
N LYS A 121 -6.20 22.02 -13.51
CA LYS A 121 -4.83 22.12 -12.99
C LYS A 121 -4.73 21.73 -11.51
N ILE A 122 -5.73 22.11 -10.71
CA ILE A 122 -5.78 21.77 -9.28
C ILE A 122 -6.07 20.27 -9.11
N ARG A 123 -6.97 19.69 -9.92
CA ARG A 123 -7.23 18.23 -9.90
C ARG A 123 -5.96 17.42 -10.18
N GLU A 124 -5.15 17.85 -11.13
CA GLU A 124 -3.87 17.20 -11.44
C GLU A 124 -2.88 17.28 -10.28
N CYS A 125 -2.78 18.45 -9.62
CA CYS A 125 -1.96 18.61 -8.42
C CYS A 125 -2.43 17.68 -7.29
N VAL A 126 -3.74 17.67 -6.99
CA VAL A 126 -4.34 16.78 -5.98
C VAL A 126 -4.02 15.31 -6.31
N GLY A 127 -4.22 14.90 -7.56
CA GLY A 127 -3.92 13.53 -8.00
C GLY A 127 -2.44 13.17 -7.80
N ARG A 128 -1.51 14.05 -8.14
CA ARG A 128 -0.06 13.81 -7.96
C ARG A 128 0.32 13.69 -6.48
N VAL A 129 -0.20 14.58 -5.62
CA VAL A 129 0.06 14.52 -4.17
C VAL A 129 -0.55 13.25 -3.59
N ALA A 130 -1.77 12.89 -3.98
CA ALA A 130 -2.44 11.66 -3.52
C ALA A 130 -1.69 10.39 -3.95
N ILE A 131 -1.12 10.36 -5.15
CA ILE A 131 -0.24 9.28 -5.61
C ILE A 131 1.03 9.22 -4.75
N ALA A 132 1.64 10.34 -4.40
CA ALA A 132 2.82 10.36 -3.54
C ALA A 132 2.50 9.88 -2.11
N LEU A 133 1.32 10.23 -1.59
CA LEU A 133 0.83 9.73 -0.30
C LEU A 133 0.59 8.22 -0.32
N ALA A 134 -0.06 7.71 -1.37
CA ALA A 134 -0.36 6.28 -1.51
C ALA A 134 0.89 5.39 -1.42
N ASP A 135 2.03 5.87 -1.90
CA ASP A 135 3.31 5.13 -1.80
C ASP A 135 3.69 4.77 -0.37
N THR A 136 3.43 5.67 0.58
CA THR A 136 3.75 5.39 1.98
C THR A 136 2.82 4.37 2.59
N LEU A 137 1.58 4.22 2.10
CA LEU A 137 0.62 3.26 2.62
C LEU A 137 0.96 1.81 2.24
N TYR A 138 1.70 1.58 1.16
CA TYR A 138 2.15 0.24 0.76
C TYR A 138 3.21 -0.37 1.69
N ALA A 139 3.80 0.42 2.58
CA ALA A 139 4.64 -0.09 3.66
C ALA A 139 3.84 -0.62 4.87
N TYR A 140 2.50 -0.48 4.84
CA TYR A 140 1.62 -0.78 5.96
C TYR A 140 0.38 -1.55 5.49
N HIS A 141 -0.35 -2.10 6.45
CA HIS A 141 -1.60 -2.83 6.18
C HIS A 141 -2.71 -1.95 5.56
N TYR A 142 -2.55 -0.63 5.51
CA TYR A 142 -3.51 0.27 4.86
C TYR A 142 -3.66 0.02 3.35
N CYS A 143 -2.68 -0.61 2.70
CA CYS A 143 -2.83 -1.03 1.30
C CYS A 143 -3.89 -2.13 1.08
N LEU A 144 -4.35 -2.79 2.16
CA LEU A 144 -5.44 -3.77 2.12
C LEU A 144 -6.82 -3.12 1.97
N PHE A 145 -6.93 -1.81 2.15
CA PHE A 145 -8.17 -1.05 2.05
C PHE A 145 -8.06 0.02 0.96
N PRO A 146 -7.88 -0.38 -0.32
CA PRO A 146 -7.41 0.51 -1.37
C PRO A 146 -8.35 1.67 -1.67
N GLU A 147 -9.66 1.49 -1.52
CA GLU A 147 -10.63 2.56 -1.65
C GLU A 147 -10.56 3.58 -0.50
N ALA A 148 -10.53 3.09 0.74
CA ALA A 148 -10.41 3.96 1.92
C ALA A 148 -9.08 4.71 1.91
N ALA A 149 -7.99 4.03 1.56
CA ALA A 149 -6.67 4.61 1.34
C ALA A 149 -6.68 5.68 0.25
N ALA A 150 -7.33 5.41 -0.90
CA ALA A 150 -7.45 6.39 -1.97
C ALA A 150 -8.21 7.66 -1.51
N ARG A 151 -9.34 7.50 -0.81
CA ARG A 151 -10.12 8.61 -0.24
C ARG A 151 -9.29 9.42 0.77
N ALA A 152 -8.60 8.74 1.69
CA ALA A 152 -7.74 9.38 2.69
C ALA A 152 -6.58 10.16 2.04
N CYS A 153 -5.92 9.58 1.02
CA CYS A 153 -4.87 10.24 0.25
C CYS A 153 -5.39 11.50 -0.46
N LEU A 154 -6.59 11.45 -1.04
CA LEU A 154 -7.19 12.61 -1.72
C LEU A 154 -7.52 13.73 -0.74
N LEU A 155 -8.10 13.41 0.42
CA LEU A 155 -8.43 14.40 1.44
C LEU A 155 -7.17 15.07 2.01
N ASN A 156 -6.12 14.28 2.33
CA ASN A 156 -4.83 14.84 2.76
C ASN A 156 -4.15 15.66 1.66
N ALA A 157 -4.26 15.23 0.40
CA ALA A 157 -3.73 16.01 -0.72
C ALA A 157 -4.42 17.37 -0.84
N CYS A 158 -5.75 17.42 -0.66
CA CYS A 158 -6.48 18.68 -0.61
C CYS A 158 -6.01 19.57 0.53
N GLU A 159 -5.90 19.01 1.74
CA GLU A 159 -5.45 19.72 2.95
C GLU A 159 -4.04 20.33 2.76
N ARG A 160 -3.08 19.53 2.27
CA ARG A 160 -1.71 20.00 1.97
C ARG A 160 -1.65 21.07 0.89
N LEU A 161 -2.63 21.13 0.00
CA LEU A 161 -2.74 22.14 -1.05
C LEU A 161 -3.59 23.35 -0.63
N GLY A 162 -4.04 23.42 0.63
CA GLY A 162 -4.90 24.50 1.13
C GLY A 162 -6.30 24.51 0.51
N ILE A 163 -6.77 23.37 0.02
CA ILE A 163 -8.09 23.23 -0.58
C ILE A 163 -9.08 22.86 0.53
N ASP A 164 -9.97 23.78 0.85
CA ASP A 164 -11.06 23.52 1.78
C ASP A 164 -12.07 22.55 1.15
N VAL A 165 -12.25 21.41 1.83
CA VAL A 165 -13.18 20.34 1.49
C VAL A 165 -14.07 20.11 2.69
N ASP A 166 -15.30 20.60 2.62
CA ASP A 166 -16.27 20.37 3.69
C ASP A 166 -16.69 18.90 3.73
N SER A 167 -16.24 18.21 4.77
CA SER A 167 -16.56 16.80 5.03
C SER A 167 -18.06 16.52 5.13
N ALA A 168 -18.89 17.50 5.53
CA ALA A 168 -20.34 17.32 5.62
C ALA A 168 -21.01 17.19 4.25
N THR A 169 -20.39 17.73 3.20
CA THR A 169 -20.92 17.69 1.81
C THR A 169 -20.47 16.48 1.01
N LEU A 170 -19.52 15.71 1.55
CA LEU A 170 -19.00 14.52 0.91
C LEU A 170 -19.90 13.29 1.16
N PRO A 171 -19.86 12.31 0.23
CA PRO A 171 -20.48 11.02 0.45
C PRO A 171 -20.00 10.34 1.74
N ASP A 172 -20.85 9.52 2.35
CA ASP A 172 -20.55 8.85 3.62
C ASP A 172 -19.29 7.97 3.55
N GLU A 173 -18.94 7.48 2.37
CA GLU A 173 -17.75 6.65 2.17
C GLU A 173 -16.42 7.40 2.38
N PHE A 174 -16.44 8.74 2.36
CA PHE A 174 -15.30 9.59 2.73
C PHE A 174 -15.21 9.85 4.25
N ARG A 175 -16.25 9.47 5.00
CA ARG A 175 -16.37 9.71 6.45
C ARG A 175 -16.31 8.42 7.26
N THR A 176 -15.90 7.31 6.66
CA THR A 176 -15.78 6.05 7.38
C THR A 176 -14.67 6.11 8.43
N PRO A 177 -14.78 5.35 9.55
CA PRO A 177 -13.73 5.30 10.57
C PRO A 177 -12.35 4.95 9.99
N GLN A 178 -12.31 4.06 9.00
CA GLN A 178 -11.06 3.64 8.37
C GLN A 178 -10.42 4.75 7.53
N VAL A 179 -11.22 5.60 6.87
CA VAL A 179 -10.68 6.78 6.19
C VAL A 179 -10.10 7.75 7.23
N ALA A 180 -10.81 8.00 8.33
CA ALA A 180 -10.34 8.87 9.40
C ALA A 180 -9.02 8.38 10.02
N GLU A 181 -8.90 7.08 10.27
CA GLU A 181 -7.69 6.45 10.80
C GLU A 181 -6.49 6.63 9.85
N ILE A 182 -6.65 6.30 8.57
CA ILE A 182 -5.59 6.46 7.56
C ILE A 182 -5.20 7.94 7.41
N ARG A 183 -6.16 8.87 7.54
CA ARG A 183 -5.85 10.30 7.51
C ARG A 183 -4.98 10.71 8.69
N ALA A 184 -5.34 10.30 9.91
CA ALA A 184 -4.59 10.62 11.12
C ALA A 184 -3.16 10.06 11.05
N PHE A 185 -2.96 8.89 10.45
CA PHE A 185 -1.65 8.30 10.24
C PHE A 185 -0.67 9.23 9.50
N PHE A 186 -1.12 9.97 8.48
CA PHE A 186 -0.26 10.92 7.76
C PHE A 186 0.20 12.09 8.63
N VAL A 187 -0.67 12.57 9.53
CA VAL A 187 -0.35 13.65 10.48
C VAL A 187 0.72 13.20 11.46
N THR A 188 0.56 11.99 12.04
CA THR A 188 1.55 11.42 12.96
C THR A 188 2.92 11.27 12.30
N LEU A 189 2.95 10.78 11.06
CA LEU A 189 4.18 10.63 10.27
C LEU A 189 4.93 11.95 10.03
N GLU A 190 4.21 13.07 9.94
CA GLU A 190 4.81 14.39 9.76
C GLU A 190 5.39 14.92 11.07
N THR A 191 4.67 14.75 12.18
CA THR A 191 5.13 15.19 13.52
C THR A 191 6.38 14.49 14.02
N GLU A 192 6.65 13.26 13.56
CA GLU A 192 7.85 12.50 13.93
C GLU A 192 9.08 12.86 13.07
N LYS A 193 8.91 13.67 12.02
CA LYS A 193 10.01 14.10 11.13
C LYS A 193 10.53 15.51 11.41
N THR A 194 9.80 16.29 12.21
CA THR A 194 10.14 17.65 12.67
C THR A 194 10.77 17.61 14.05
#